data_AF-A0A959ZYV9-F1
#
_entry.id   AF-A0A959ZYV9-F1
#
_cell.length_a   1.000
_cell.length_b   1.000
_cell.length_c   1.000
_cell.angle_alpha   90.00
_cell.angle_beta   90.00
_cell.angle_gamma   90.00
#
_symmetry.space_group_name_H-M   'P 1'
#
loop_
_entity.id
_entity.type
_entity.pdbx_description
1 polymer ?
#
loop_
_entity_poly.entity_id
_entity_poly.type
_entity_poly.pdbx_seq_one_letter_code
_entity_poly.pdbx_strand_id
1 'polypeptide(L)'
;MSGSAQPAAVSLPRPAFRPRLGSALLSRGIVVTWLSIMVLIPLAAVVFRSFDDGLGSFWDYATNPQALDALKLTVLAALGVTVINVVVGTAIAWVLVRDDFPGKKLIDSMIDLPFALP
;
A
#
# COMPACT_ATOMS: atom_id res chain seq x y z
N MET A 1 -16.48 -11.56 60.16
CA MET A 1 -15.46 -10.48 60.06
C MET A 1 -14.10 -11.14 59.91
N SER A 2 -13.68 -11.45 58.69
CA SER A 2 -12.30 -11.91 58.42
C SER A 2 -11.83 -11.14 57.19
N GLY A 3 -11.08 -10.07 57.46
CA GLY A 3 -10.50 -9.21 56.44
C GLY A 3 -9.27 -9.89 55.86
N SER A 4 -9.39 -10.36 54.62
CA SER A 4 -8.25 -10.79 53.82
C SER A 4 -7.43 -9.55 53.45
N ALA A 5 -6.31 -9.35 54.15
CA ALA A 5 -5.30 -8.37 53.79
C ALA A 5 -4.72 -8.73 52.42
N GLN A 6 -5.10 -7.96 51.40
CA GLN A 6 -4.51 -8.02 50.06
C GLN A 6 -3.11 -7.38 50.14
N PRO A 7 -2.02 -8.08 49.78
CA PRO A 7 -0.69 -7.50 49.80
C PRO A 7 -0.59 -6.39 48.75
N ALA A 8 -0.12 -5.23 49.19
CA ALA A 8 0.09 -4.06 48.34
C ALA A 8 1.02 -4.43 47.18
N ALA A 9 0.48 -4.43 45.96
CA ALA A 9 1.25 -4.64 44.74
C ALA A 9 2.27 -3.51 44.60
N VAL A 10 3.56 -3.85 44.68
CA VAL A 10 4.67 -2.93 44.40
C VAL A 10 4.59 -2.53 42.92
N SER A 11 4.11 -1.32 42.66
CA SER A 11 4.08 -0.74 41.31
C SER A 11 5.49 -0.33 40.90
N LEU A 12 6.18 -1.17 40.12
CA LEU A 12 7.46 -0.80 39.52
C LEU A 12 7.25 0.27 38.44
N PRO A 13 8.08 1.33 38.39
CA PRO A 13 8.06 2.29 37.30
C PRO A 13 8.33 1.57 35.97
N ARG A 14 7.38 1.63 35.03
CA ARG A 14 7.62 1.16 33.65
C ARG A 14 8.66 2.08 33.00
N PRO A 15 9.80 1.59 32.50
CA PRO A 15 10.74 2.42 31.77
C PRO A 15 10.04 2.93 30.52
N ALA A 16 9.72 4.22 30.50
CA ALA A 16 9.15 4.86 29.34
C ALA A 16 10.22 4.89 28.24
N PHE A 17 10.06 4.05 27.22
CA PHE A 17 10.84 4.13 25.98
C PHE A 17 10.48 5.46 25.32
N ARG A 18 11.19 6.53 25.68
CA ARG A 18 11.03 7.85 25.06
C ARG A 18 11.77 7.78 23.71
N PRO A 19 11.08 7.70 22.56
CA PRO A 19 11.77 7.81 21.29
C PRO A 19 12.41 9.19 21.27
N ARG A 20 13.75 9.24 21.19
CA ARG A 20 14.45 10.49 20.90
C ARG A 20 14.00 10.87 19.49
N LEU A 21 13.21 11.95 19.38
CA LEU A 21 12.61 12.40 18.12
C LEU A 21 13.65 12.48 16.98
N GLY A 22 14.90 12.85 17.31
CA GLY A 22 16.03 12.85 16.38
C GLY A 22 16.48 11.48 15.87
N SER A 23 16.49 10.43 16.71
CA SER A 23 16.89 9.08 16.26
C SER A 23 15.80 8.39 15.42
N ALA A 24 14.53 8.74 15.64
CA ALA A 24 13.41 8.23 14.84
C ALA A 24 13.36 8.83 13.42
N LEU A 25 13.74 10.10 13.27
CA LEU A 25 13.88 10.73 11.95
C LEU A 25 15.07 10.16 11.19
N LEU A 26 16.19 9.93 11.88
CA LEU A 26 17.38 9.35 11.28
C LEU A 26 17.17 7.89 10.84
N SER A 27 16.50 7.07 11.66
CA SER A 27 16.18 5.69 11.30
C SER A 27 15.20 5.62 10.12
N ARG A 28 14.18 6.49 10.08
CA ARG A 28 13.28 6.59 8.91
C ARG A 28 14.03 7.01 7.65
N GLY A 29 14.90 8.00 7.73
CA GLY A 29 15.69 8.45 6.58
C GLY A 29 16.57 7.34 6.01
N ILE A 30 17.21 6.57 6.89
CA ILE A 30 18.02 5.40 6.49
C ILE A 30 17.16 4.33 5.82
N VAL A 31 16.02 3.95 6.42
CA VAL A 31 15.12 2.94 5.84
C VAL A 31 14.58 3.38 4.48
N VAL A 32 14.10 4.61 4.36
CA VAL A 32 13.57 5.15 3.09
C VAL A 32 14.67 5.20 2.02
N THR A 33 15.88 5.67 2.37
CA THR A 33 17.00 5.73 1.43
C THR A 33 17.41 4.33 0.98
N TRP A 34 17.51 3.39 1.92
CA TRP A 34 17.87 2.00 1.63
C TRP A 34 16.85 1.32 0.71
N LEU A 35 15.55 1.44 1.01
CA LEU A 35 14.48 0.92 0.17
C LEU A 35 14.47 1.59 -1.21
N SER A 36 14.70 2.90 -1.26
CA SER A 36 14.76 3.63 -2.53
C SER A 36 15.91 3.12 -3.38
N ILE A 37 17.11 2.95 -2.82
CA ILE A 37 18.27 2.41 -3.56
C ILE A 37 17.96 1.00 -4.09
N MET A 38 17.35 0.14 -3.27
CA MET A 38 16.98 -1.22 -3.67
C MET A 38 16.05 -1.24 -4.90
N VAL A 39 15.11 -0.30 -5.01
CA VAL A 39 14.17 -0.18 -6.14
C VAL A 39 14.76 0.60 -7.31
N LEU A 40 15.54 1.64 -7.05
CA LEU A 40 16.12 2.51 -8.08
C LEU A 40 17.20 1.78 -8.89
N ILE A 41 18.00 0.90 -8.28
CA ILE A 41 19.03 0.15 -9.02
C ILE A 41 18.44 -0.66 -10.19
N PRO A 42 17.44 -1.54 -9.99
CA PRO A 42 16.87 -2.30 -11.10
C PRO A 42 16.10 -1.41 -12.08
N LEU A 43 15.42 -0.38 -11.59
CA LEU A 43 14.72 0.58 -12.46
C LEU A 43 15.70 1.31 -13.37
N ALA A 44 16.82 1.78 -12.82
CA ALA A 44 17.89 2.39 -13.59
C ALA A 44 18.49 1.40 -14.61
N ALA A 45 18.70 0.14 -14.22
CA ALA A 45 19.19 -0.88 -15.14
C ALA A 45 18.23 -1.13 -16.32
N VAL A 46 16.91 -1.15 -16.09
CA VAL A 46 15.89 -1.25 -17.16
C VAL A 46 15.96 -0.04 -18.08
N VAL A 47 16.05 1.16 -17.51
CA VAL A 47 16.15 2.41 -18.29
C VAL A 47 17.41 2.42 -19.14
N PHE A 48 18.58 2.08 -18.58
CA PHE A 48 19.83 2.00 -19.33
C PHE A 48 19.75 0.97 -20.47
N ARG A 49 19.23 -0.23 -20.20
CA ARG A 49 19.04 -1.26 -21.25
C ARG A 49 18.08 -0.83 -22.34
N SER A 50 17.09 0.00 -22.02
CA SER A 50 16.14 0.53 -23.00
C SER A 50 16.79 1.51 -23.99
N PHE A 51 17.99 2.02 -23.67
CA PHE A 51 18.76 2.93 -24.52
C PHE A 51 19.93 2.27 -25.26
N ASP A 52 20.23 0.98 -25.00
CA ASP A 52 21.36 0.27 -25.63
C ASP A 52 21.23 0.21 -27.17
N ASP A 53 20.00 0.10 -27.69
CA ASP A 53 19.71 0.10 -29.13
C ASP A 53 19.60 1.51 -29.75
N GLY A 54 19.84 2.57 -28.96
CA GLY A 54 19.76 3.97 -29.36
C GLY A 54 18.37 4.62 -29.21
N LEU A 55 18.35 5.95 -29.10
CA LEU A 55 17.12 6.75 -28.91
C LEU A 55 16.12 6.64 -30.06
N GLY A 56 16.59 6.40 -31.29
CA GLY A 56 15.73 6.20 -32.47
C GLY A 56 14.95 4.89 -32.38
N SER A 57 15.64 3.78 -32.07
CA SER A 57 15.02 2.47 -31.88
C SER A 57 14.00 2.48 -30.75
N PHE A 58 14.27 3.19 -29.65
CA PHE A 58 13.29 3.37 -28.57
C PHE A 58 11.98 4.00 -29.07
N TRP A 59 12.08 5.05 -29.90
CA TRP A 59 10.89 5.71 -30.46
C TRP A 59 10.14 4.80 -31.44
N ASP A 60 10.87 4.01 -32.24
CA ASP A 60 10.28 3.06 -33.17
C ASP A 60 9.55 1.92 -32.44
N TYR A 61 10.11 1.40 -31.35
CA TYR A 61 9.44 0.41 -30.51
C TYR A 61 8.24 1.00 -29.76
N ALA A 62 8.36 2.23 -29.25
CA ALA A 62 7.28 2.90 -28.53
C ALA A 62 6.08 3.26 -29.44
N THR A 63 6.37 3.59 -30.71
CA THR A 63 5.35 3.99 -31.70
C THR A 63 4.92 2.83 -32.59
N ASN A 64 5.39 1.60 -32.32
CA ASN A 64 4.95 0.42 -33.04
C ASN A 64 3.42 0.27 -32.87
N PRO A 65 2.66 -0.01 -33.95
CA PRO A 65 1.21 -0.21 -33.89
C PRO A 65 0.78 -1.17 -32.78
N GLN A 66 1.54 -2.23 -32.52
CA GLN A 66 1.24 -3.18 -31.44
C GLN A 66 1.35 -2.56 -30.04
N ALA A 67 2.37 -1.72 -29.81
CA ALA A 67 2.58 -1.03 -28.55
C ALA A 67 1.46 0.01 -28.30
N LEU A 68 1.08 0.74 -29.35
CA LEU A 68 0.01 1.72 -29.29
C LEU A 68 -1.36 1.07 -29.03
N ASP A 69 -1.65 -0.06 -29.67
CA ASP A 69 -2.93 -0.76 -29.46
C ASP A 69 -3.00 -1.39 -28.07
N ALA A 70 -1.90 -1.96 -27.58
CA ALA A 70 -1.80 -2.43 -26.20
C ALA A 70 -1.99 -1.29 -25.18
N LEU A 71 -1.38 -0.13 -25.42
CA LEU A 71 -1.53 1.05 -24.56
C LEU A 71 -2.98 1.55 -24.56
N LYS A 72 -3.61 1.68 -25.73
CA LYS A 72 -5.02 2.09 -25.84
C LYS A 72 -5.94 1.12 -25.10
N LEU A 73 -5.76 -0.18 -25.29
CA LEU A 73 -6.56 -1.20 -24.61
C LEU A 73 -6.40 -1.10 -23.09
N THR A 74 -5.16 -0.97 -22.61
CA THR A 74 -4.86 -0.85 -21.18
C THR A 74 -5.49 0.41 -20.59
N VAL A 75 -5.36 1.56 -21.26
CA VAL A 75 -5.94 2.83 -20.80
C VAL A 75 -7.47 2.77 -20.79
N LEU A 76 -8.09 2.26 -21.86
CA LEU A 76 -9.55 2.13 -21.92
C LEU A 76 -10.08 1.15 -20.87
N ALA A 77 -9.42 0.02 -20.68
CA ALA A 77 -9.76 -0.95 -19.66
C ALA A 77 -9.62 -0.34 -18.26
N ALA A 78 -8.50 0.31 -17.97
CA ALA A 78 -8.25 0.94 -16.67
C ALA A 78 -9.28 2.04 -16.38
N LEU A 79 -9.64 2.87 -17.37
CA LEU A 79 -10.68 3.88 -17.23
C LEU A 79 -12.04 3.24 -16.97
N GLY A 80 -12.42 2.22 -17.73
CA GLY A 80 -13.68 1.51 -17.55
C GLY A 80 -13.79 0.88 -16.16
N VAL A 81 -12.74 0.15 -15.73
CA VAL A 81 -12.65 -0.44 -14.40
C VAL A 81 -12.68 0.63 -13.31
N THR A 82 -11.99 1.76 -13.50
CA THR A 82 -11.99 2.86 -12.53
C THR A 82 -13.38 3.45 -12.35
N VAL A 83 -14.10 3.72 -13.43
CA VAL A 83 -15.48 4.25 -13.35
C VAL A 83 -16.39 3.27 -12.61
N ILE A 84 -16.31 1.98 -12.94
CA ILE A 84 -17.09 0.93 -12.27
C ILE A 84 -16.72 0.86 -10.79
N ASN A 85 -15.43 0.84 -10.44
CA ASN A 85 -14.95 0.79 -9.06
C ASN A 85 -15.37 2.02 -8.26
N VAL A 86 -15.36 3.21 -8.87
CA VAL A 86 -15.83 4.43 -8.20
C VAL A 86 -17.32 4.30 -7.90
N VAL A 87 -18.15 3.88 -8.85
CA VAL A 87 -19.60 3.79 -8.64
C VAL A 87 -19.94 2.67 -7.65
N VAL A 88 -19.48 1.45 -7.90
CA VAL A 88 -19.79 0.27 -7.09
C VAL A 88 -19.11 0.36 -5.73
N GLY A 89 -17.83 0.70 -5.67
CA GLY A 89 -17.08 0.82 -4.43
C GLY A 89 -17.63 1.93 -3.53
N THR A 90 -18.00 3.08 -4.09
CA THR A 90 -18.64 4.15 -3.31
C THR A 90 -20.02 3.73 -2.82
N ALA A 91 -20.83 3.06 -3.64
CA ALA A 91 -22.15 2.56 -3.21
C ALA A 91 -22.03 1.56 -2.05
N ILE A 92 -21.12 0.58 -2.16
CA ILE A 92 -20.85 -0.40 -1.10
C ILE A 92 -20.35 0.32 0.17
N ALA A 93 -19.35 1.20 0.05
CA ALA A 93 -18.82 1.94 1.19
C ALA A 93 -19.89 2.81 1.88
N TRP A 94 -20.78 3.44 1.11
CA TRP A 94 -21.87 4.25 1.64
C TRP A 94 -22.86 3.41 2.46
N VAL A 95 -23.27 2.25 1.94
CA VAL A 95 -24.16 1.32 2.65
C VAL A 95 -23.49 0.79 3.92
N LEU A 96 -22.22 0.36 3.83
CA LEU A 96 -21.48 -0.16 4.97
C LEU A 96 -21.30 0.88 6.08
N VAL A 97 -21.07 2.16 5.74
CA VAL A 97 -20.92 3.22 6.74
C VAL A 97 -22.26 3.65 7.33
N ARG A 98 -23.34 3.65 6.55
CA ARG A 98 -24.62 4.23 6.97
C ARG A 98 -25.55 3.25 7.66
N ASP A 99 -25.50 1.97 7.30
CA ASP A 99 -26.43 0.96 7.81
C ASP A 99 -25.71 -0.09 8.68
N ASP A 100 -26.35 -0.47 9.78
CA ASP A 100 -25.92 -1.57 10.65
C ASP A 100 -26.87 -2.76 10.49
N PHE A 101 -26.56 -3.65 9.54
CA PHE A 101 -27.35 -4.83 9.23
C PHE A 101 -26.67 -6.13 9.72
N PRO A 102 -27.45 -7.17 10.09
CA PRO A 102 -26.90 -8.46 10.48
C PRO A 102 -26.21 -9.11 9.27
N GLY A 103 -24.87 -9.16 9.28
CA GLY A 103 -24.03 -9.69 8.19
C GLY A 103 -22.90 -8.76 7.75
N LYS A 104 -22.91 -7.49 8.17
CA LYS A 104 -21.89 -6.49 7.85
C LYS A 104 -20.44 -6.95 8.11
N LYS A 105 -20.18 -7.56 9.26
CA LYS A 105 -18.84 -8.08 9.64
C LYS A 105 -18.28 -9.14 8.67
N LEU A 106 -19.14 -9.94 8.05
CA LEU A 106 -18.70 -10.93 7.06
C LEU A 106 -18.24 -10.23 5.77
N ILE A 107 -19.01 -9.23 5.33
CA ILE A 107 -18.69 -8.43 4.14
C ILE A 107 -17.40 -7.64 4.35
N ASP A 108 -17.25 -6.95 5.48
CA ASP A 108 -16.01 -6.25 5.85
C ASP A 108 -14.81 -7.21 5.77
N SER A 109 -14.94 -8.41 6.34
CA SER A 109 -13.86 -9.40 6.33
C SER A 109 -13.53 -9.90 4.92
N MET A 110 -14.52 -10.07 4.05
CA MET A 110 -14.30 -10.48 2.65
C MET A 110 -13.60 -9.39 1.83
N ILE A 111 -13.88 -8.11 2.11
CA ILE A 111 -13.23 -6.97 1.46
C ILE A 111 -11.77 -6.85 1.90
N ASP A 112 -11.47 -7.13 3.17
CA ASP A 112 -10.11 -7.07 3.71
C ASP A 112 -9.27 -8.33 3.40
N LEU A 113 -9.92 -9.46 3.15
CA LEU A 113 -9.28 -10.75 2.87
C LEU A 113 -8.23 -10.74 1.73
N PRO A 114 -8.47 -10.13 0.55
CA PRO A 114 -7.45 -10.09 -0.51
C PRO A 114 -6.16 -9.39 -0.09
N PHE A 115 -6.18 -8.56 0.95
CA PHE A 115 -4.97 -7.93 1.49
C PHE A 115 -4.29 -8.78 2.57
N ALA A 116 -5.00 -9.75 3.14
CA ALA A 116 -4.50 -10.68 4.15
C ALA A 116 -3.85 -11.94 3.53
N LEU A 117 -4.06 -12.18 2.23
CA LEU A 117 -3.52 -13.33 1.50
C LEU A 117 -2.46 -12.85 0.48
N PRO A 118 -1.19 -13.29 0.61
CA PRO A 118 -0.13 -12.97 -0.36
C PRO A 118 -0.31 -13.75 -1.68
#